data_AF-A0A2K3D8E3-F1
#
_entry.id   AF-A0A2K3D8E3-F1
#
_cell.length_a   1.000
_cell.length_b   1.000
_cell.length_c   1.000
_cell.angle_alpha   90.00
_cell.angle_beta   90.00
_cell.angle_gamma   90.00
#
_symmetry.space_group_name_H-M   'P 1'
#
loop_
_entity.id
_entity.type
_entity.pdbx_description
1 polymer ?
#
loop_
_entity_poly.entity_id
_entity_poly.type
_entity_poly.pdbx_seq_one_letter_code
_entity_poly.pdbx_strand_id
1 'polypeptide(L)'
;MGGPAAAGGGGAGGGLRDMWAVALRDSPELVYLLVRPEFKALECDIRMVRLIEKKLEYAKQMTVRLEGSTYTKGDFTLRLCTATQAIHSTQALLGYCLDLEYVPVSSMGAADGLVGDFVELLRQTLAGAVAAAGGGVAGLQLDIVRPAYEKYGLMGQPYSRTHAAVAYSDLVAAMISSSAQQAQQAQQAAAAAQQAQQQAAAGAGATGQAGQGQGQGQGAGQQPHVVHVKHQPPAVR
;
A
#
# COMPACT_ATOMS: atom_id res chain seq x y z
N MET A 1 32.83 31.33 -20.52
CA MET A 1 32.71 30.42 -19.35
C MET A 1 31.23 30.08 -19.18
N GLY A 2 30.73 29.12 -19.94
CA GLY A 2 29.36 28.61 -19.85
C GLY A 2 29.43 27.12 -20.16
N GLY A 3 29.18 26.30 -19.15
CA GLY A 3 29.34 24.84 -19.22
C GLY A 3 28.34 24.16 -20.15
N PRO A 4 28.64 22.94 -20.61
CA PRO A 4 27.84 22.26 -21.62
C PRO A 4 26.52 21.74 -21.04
N ALA A 5 25.45 21.99 -21.79
CA ALA A 5 24.14 21.38 -21.61
C ALA A 5 24.24 19.87 -21.87
N ALA A 6 23.93 19.07 -20.85
CA ALA A 6 23.69 17.64 -21.02
C ALA A 6 22.28 17.45 -21.60
N ALA A 7 22.21 17.43 -22.92
CA ALA A 7 21.10 16.84 -23.65
C ALA A 7 21.20 15.30 -23.52
N GLY A 8 20.49 14.75 -22.54
CA GLY A 8 20.20 13.32 -22.42
C GLY A 8 18.69 13.11 -22.58
N GLY A 9 18.26 12.98 -23.83
CA GLY A 9 16.86 12.89 -24.23
C GLY A 9 16.11 11.73 -23.57
N GLY A 10 14.92 12.04 -23.07
CA GLY A 10 13.96 11.09 -22.54
C GLY A 10 12.54 11.60 -22.72
N GLY A 11 12.19 11.98 -23.95
CA GLY A 11 10.81 12.09 -24.46
C GLY A 11 9.85 12.96 -23.66
N ALA A 12 9.58 14.16 -24.18
CA ALA A 12 8.33 14.86 -23.96
C ALA A 12 7.16 13.98 -24.42
N GLY A 13 6.63 13.17 -23.51
CA GLY A 13 5.41 12.40 -23.67
C GLY A 13 4.60 12.62 -22.41
N GLY A 14 3.65 13.56 -22.47
CA GLY A 14 2.59 13.72 -21.46
C GLY A 14 1.65 12.51 -21.49
N GLY A 15 2.19 11.34 -21.22
CA GLY A 15 1.47 10.09 -21.12
C GLY A 15 0.87 9.93 -19.73
N LEU A 16 -0.25 9.22 -19.66
CA LEU A 16 -1.01 8.81 -18.47
C LEU A 16 -0.20 7.91 -17.51
N ARG A 17 1.03 8.31 -17.16
CA ARG A 17 1.85 7.63 -16.15
C ARG A 17 1.13 7.81 -14.82
N ASP A 18 0.84 6.71 -14.15
CA ASP A 18 0.14 6.66 -12.86
C ASP A 18 -1.33 7.15 -12.92
N MET A 19 -2.06 6.71 -13.96
CA MET A 19 -3.52 6.81 -14.05
C MET A 19 -4.18 5.59 -13.37
N TRP A 20 -5.20 5.85 -12.55
CA TRP A 20 -5.95 4.83 -11.82
C TRP A 20 -7.42 4.90 -12.21
N ALA A 21 -8.03 3.73 -12.39
CA ALA A 21 -9.47 3.58 -12.47
C ALA A 21 -9.94 2.83 -11.22
N VAL A 22 -10.66 3.52 -10.34
CA VAL A 22 -11.13 2.97 -9.08
C VAL A 22 -12.62 2.69 -9.19
N ALA A 23 -13.00 1.42 -9.10
CA ALA A 23 -14.39 0.99 -8.99
C ALA A 23 -14.68 0.64 -7.52
N LEU A 24 -15.80 1.13 -7.00
CA LEU A 24 -16.21 0.90 -5.62
C LEU A 24 -17.44 0.00 -5.58
N ARG A 25 -17.50 -0.89 -4.59
CA ARG A 25 -18.61 -1.86 -4.46
C ARG A 25 -19.97 -1.20 -4.22
N ASP A 26 -19.97 -0.05 -3.57
CA ASP A 26 -21.14 0.72 -3.19
C ASP A 26 -21.71 1.60 -4.33
N SER A 27 -20.97 1.75 -5.43
CA SER A 27 -21.36 2.52 -6.62
C SER A 27 -20.91 1.79 -7.90
N PRO A 28 -21.50 0.62 -8.20
CA PRO A 28 -21.04 -0.24 -9.31
C PRO A 28 -21.25 0.39 -10.69
N GLU A 29 -22.14 1.37 -10.82
CA GLU A 29 -22.37 2.13 -12.04
C GLU A 29 -21.31 3.22 -12.30
N LEU A 30 -20.46 3.53 -11.32
CA LEU A 30 -19.46 4.58 -11.40
C LEU A 30 -18.02 4.04 -11.40
N VAL A 31 -17.14 4.79 -12.03
CA VAL A 31 -15.70 4.64 -11.92
C VAL A 31 -15.07 6.00 -11.66
N TYR A 32 -14.07 6.04 -10.78
CA TYR A 32 -13.34 7.25 -10.47
C TYR A 32 -11.98 7.17 -11.14
N LEU A 33 -11.71 8.09 -12.06
CA LEU A 33 -10.44 8.20 -12.76
C LEU A 33 -9.53 9.17 -12.01
N LEU A 34 -8.35 8.71 -11.62
CA LEU A 34 -7.36 9.53 -10.94
C LEU A 34 -6.10 9.63 -11.76
N VAL A 35 -5.58 10.85 -11.91
CA VAL A 35 -4.21 11.11 -12.39
C VAL A 35 -3.43 11.63 -11.19
N ARG A 36 -2.82 10.70 -10.45
CA ARG A 36 -2.23 11.00 -9.14
C ARG A 36 -1.12 12.06 -9.17
N PRO A 37 -0.20 12.06 -10.17
CA PRO A 37 0.84 13.10 -10.25
C PRO A 37 0.29 14.52 -10.45
N GLU A 38 -0.91 14.63 -11.04
CA GLU A 38 -1.58 15.90 -11.32
C GLU A 38 -2.66 16.24 -10.29
N PHE A 39 -2.89 15.37 -9.30
CA PHE A 39 -3.96 15.49 -8.30
C PHE A 39 -5.34 15.75 -8.92
N LYS A 40 -5.63 15.08 -10.04
CA LYS A 40 -6.94 15.13 -10.70
C LYS A 40 -7.74 13.89 -10.37
N ALA A 41 -9.00 14.07 -10.02
CA ALA A 41 -9.98 13.00 -9.83
C ALA A 41 -11.25 13.35 -10.60
N LEU A 42 -11.78 12.40 -11.36
CA LEU A 42 -12.98 12.55 -12.17
C LEU A 42 -13.91 11.37 -11.93
N GLU A 43 -15.16 11.65 -11.59
CA GLU A 43 -16.23 10.66 -11.57
C GLU A 43 -16.75 10.42 -12.99
N CYS A 44 -16.91 9.16 -13.37
CA CYS A 44 -17.32 8.74 -14.70
C CYS A 44 -18.30 7.56 -14.62
N ASP A 45 -19.10 7.39 -15.67
CA ASP A 45 -19.85 6.15 -15.88
C ASP A 45 -18.89 4.97 -16.09
N ILE A 46 -19.21 3.81 -15.53
CA ILE A 46 -18.40 2.58 -15.61
C ILE A 46 -18.03 2.18 -17.05
N ARG A 47 -18.84 2.54 -18.06
CA ARG A 47 -18.54 2.30 -19.48
C ARG A 47 -17.26 2.99 -19.94
N MET A 48 -16.81 4.02 -19.23
CA MET A 48 -15.55 4.72 -19.52
C MET A 48 -14.34 3.79 -19.38
N VAL A 49 -14.41 2.76 -18.53
CA VAL A 49 -13.33 1.77 -18.37
C VAL A 49 -13.01 1.09 -19.70
N ARG A 50 -14.03 0.71 -20.48
CA ARG A 50 -13.83 0.08 -21.80
C ARG A 50 -13.14 0.99 -22.80
N LEU A 51 -13.40 2.29 -22.72
CA LEU A 51 -12.75 3.28 -23.59
C LEU A 51 -11.27 3.43 -23.21
N ILE A 52 -10.96 3.40 -21.92
CA ILE A 52 -9.60 3.46 -21.38
C ILE A 52 -8.83 2.20 -21.76
N GLU A 53 -9.42 1.02 -21.55
CA GLU A 53 -8.81 -0.26 -21.95
C GLU A 53 -8.47 -0.28 -23.43
N LYS A 54 -9.39 0.18 -24.30
CA LYS A 54 -9.16 0.29 -25.74
C LYS A 54 -8.05 1.29 -26.09
N LYS A 55 -7.91 2.39 -25.33
CA LYS A 55 -6.84 3.38 -25.55
C LYS A 55 -5.49 2.92 -24.99
N LEU A 56 -5.51 2.08 -23.96
CA LEU A 56 -4.35 1.57 -23.23
C LEU A 56 -4.06 0.09 -23.55
N GLU A 57 -4.54 -0.41 -24.68
CA GLU A 57 -4.45 -1.83 -25.07
C GLU A 57 -3.00 -2.35 -25.11
N TYR A 58 -2.03 -1.44 -25.36
CA TYR A 58 -0.60 -1.74 -25.36
C TYR A 58 0.15 -1.28 -24.10
N ALA A 59 -0.54 -0.70 -23.12
CA ALA A 59 0.07 -0.26 -21.87
C ALA A 59 0.16 -1.43 -20.88
N LYS A 60 1.20 -1.43 -20.03
CA LYS A 60 1.29 -2.38 -18.93
C LYS A 60 0.18 -2.08 -17.92
N GLN A 61 -0.82 -2.96 -17.88
CA GLN A 61 -1.94 -2.85 -16.95
C GLN A 61 -1.67 -3.68 -15.69
N MET A 62 -2.12 -3.15 -14.57
CA MET A 62 -2.05 -3.78 -13.26
C MET A 62 -3.38 -3.55 -12.57
N THR A 63 -3.94 -4.61 -11.99
CA THR A 63 -5.18 -4.53 -11.23
C THR A 63 -4.87 -4.84 -9.77
N VAL A 64 -5.42 -4.06 -8.84
CA VAL A 64 -5.39 -4.39 -7.42
C VAL A 64 -6.81 -4.60 -6.96
N ARG A 65 -7.05 -5.78 -6.37
CA ARG A 65 -8.35 -6.14 -5.79
C ARG A 65 -8.25 -6.07 -4.28
N LEU A 66 -9.19 -5.37 -3.66
CA LEU A 66 -9.35 -5.32 -2.22
C LEU A 66 -10.60 -6.12 -1.87
N GLU A 67 -10.43 -7.24 -1.16
CA GLU A 67 -11.54 -8.10 -0.72
C GLU A 67 -11.49 -8.32 0.78
N GLY A 68 -12.63 -8.27 1.45
CA GLY A 68 -12.63 -8.26 2.90
C GLY A 68 -13.98 -8.36 3.57
N SER A 69 -13.92 -8.31 4.89
CA SER A 69 -15.07 -8.35 5.80
C SER A 69 -15.30 -6.98 6.41
N THR A 70 -16.57 -6.62 6.59
CA THR A 70 -16.99 -5.38 7.26
C THR A 70 -17.48 -5.68 8.66
N TYR A 71 -17.00 -4.91 9.63
CA TYR A 71 -17.34 -4.98 11.05
C TYR A 71 -17.87 -3.62 11.49
N THR A 72 -18.96 -3.61 12.23
CA THR A 72 -19.57 -2.37 12.73
C THR A 72 -19.63 -2.42 14.25
N LYS A 73 -19.18 -1.35 14.92
CA LYS A 73 -19.30 -1.20 16.36
C LYS A 73 -19.73 0.22 16.70
N GLY A 74 -21.01 0.37 17.05
CA GLY A 74 -21.64 1.67 17.24
C GLY A 74 -21.51 2.50 15.97
N ASP A 75 -20.79 3.60 16.10
CA ASP A 75 -20.60 4.62 15.06
C ASP A 75 -19.44 4.34 14.11
N PHE A 76 -18.61 3.34 14.43
CA PHE A 76 -17.45 2.97 13.63
C PHE A 76 -17.78 1.78 12.72
N THR A 77 -17.42 1.92 11.45
CA THR A 77 -17.38 0.85 10.46
C THR A 77 -15.92 0.58 10.11
N LEU A 78 -15.50 -0.66 10.34
CA LEU A 78 -14.16 -1.16 10.08
C LEU A 78 -14.22 -2.19 8.95
N ARG A 79 -13.42 -2.07 7.91
CA ARG A 79 -13.34 -3.08 6.84
C ARG A 79 -11.92 -3.63 6.79
N LEU A 80 -11.77 -4.91 7.09
CA LEU A 80 -10.48 -5.60 6.98
C LEU A 80 -10.44 -6.29 5.62
N CYS A 81 -9.50 -5.88 4.78
CA CYS A 81 -9.37 -6.37 3.43
C CYS A 81 -7.96 -6.94 3.16
N THR A 82 -7.91 -7.94 2.30
CA THR A 82 -6.70 -8.45 1.66
C THR A 82 -6.54 -7.76 0.32
N ALA A 83 -5.33 -7.25 0.06
CA ALA A 83 -4.98 -6.59 -1.19
C ALA A 83 -4.18 -7.54 -2.08
N THR A 84 -4.74 -7.89 -3.24
CA THR A 84 -4.08 -8.76 -4.21
C THR A 84 -3.83 -7.99 -5.50
N GLN A 85 -2.57 -7.95 -5.92
CA GLN A 85 -2.14 -7.39 -7.20
C GLN A 85 -2.14 -8.48 -8.27
N ALA A 86 -2.68 -8.16 -9.44
CA ALA A 86 -2.60 -8.97 -10.64
C ALA A 86 -1.90 -8.20 -11.75
N ILE A 87 -0.85 -8.79 -12.32
CA ILE A 87 -0.15 -8.29 -13.51
C ILE A 87 -0.13 -9.42 -14.52
N HIS A 88 -0.93 -9.30 -15.59
CA HIS A 88 -1.13 -10.38 -16.56
C HIS A 88 -1.61 -11.66 -15.84
N SER A 89 -0.86 -12.76 -15.92
CA SER A 89 -1.21 -14.06 -15.33
C SER A 89 -0.64 -14.28 -13.92
N THR A 90 0.10 -13.32 -13.36
CA THR A 90 0.67 -13.45 -12.00
C THR A 90 -0.21 -12.73 -10.99
N GLN A 91 -0.42 -13.38 -9.84
CA GLN A 91 -1.05 -12.77 -8.68
C GLN A 91 -0.07 -12.73 -7.51
N ALA A 92 -0.06 -11.60 -6.81
CA ALA A 92 0.78 -11.37 -5.65
C ALA A 92 -0.04 -10.72 -4.53
N LEU A 93 0.16 -11.20 -3.30
CA LEU A 93 -0.37 -10.54 -2.11
C LEU A 93 0.43 -9.25 -1.88
N LEU A 94 -0.25 -8.11 -1.86
CA LEU A 94 0.36 -6.83 -1.44
C LEU A 94 0.35 -6.67 0.07
N GLY A 95 -0.66 -7.22 0.74
CA GLY A 95 -0.78 -7.18 2.19
C GLY A 95 -2.22 -7.11 2.67
N TYR A 96 -2.38 -6.65 3.91
CA TYR A 96 -3.67 -6.42 4.53
C TYR A 96 -3.89 -4.92 4.67
N CYS A 97 -5.12 -4.49 4.47
CA CYS A 97 -5.50 -3.11 4.71
C CYS A 97 -6.76 -3.03 5.56
N LEU A 98 -6.84 -1.95 6.33
CA LEU A 98 -7.90 -1.67 7.26
C LEU A 98 -8.54 -0.33 6.88
N ASP A 99 -9.79 -0.37 6.45
CA ASP A 99 -10.58 0.83 6.19
C ASP A 99 -11.35 1.19 7.45
N LEU A 100 -11.27 2.44 7.87
CA LEU A 100 -11.96 2.93 9.06
C LEU A 100 -12.80 4.14 8.70
N GLU A 101 -14.09 4.00 8.91
CA GLU A 101 -15.13 4.98 8.62
C GLU A 101 -15.90 5.26 9.92
N TYR A 102 -16.05 6.53 10.29
CA TYR A 102 -16.79 6.95 11.48
C TYR A 102 -18.04 7.74 11.08
N VAL A 103 -19.22 7.17 11.26
CA VAL A 103 -20.50 7.58 10.63
C VAL A 103 -21.11 8.90 11.15
N PRO A 104 -21.06 9.25 12.43
CA PRO A 104 -21.66 10.48 12.94
C PRO A 104 -20.60 11.56 13.14
N VAL A 105 -20.32 12.37 12.12
CA VAL A 105 -19.79 13.71 12.40
C VAL A 105 -20.44 14.78 11.54
N SER A 106 -20.67 15.91 12.17
CA SER A 106 -20.96 17.19 11.54
C SER A 106 -19.73 17.84 10.88
N SER A 107 -18.51 17.34 11.11
CA SER A 107 -17.27 17.87 10.51
C SER A 107 -16.12 16.84 10.40
N MET A 108 -15.33 16.93 9.32
CA MET A 108 -14.14 16.07 9.11
C MET A 108 -13.08 16.23 10.20
N GLY A 109 -12.91 17.44 10.75
CA GLY A 109 -11.92 17.71 11.81
C GLY A 109 -12.26 17.02 13.12
N ALA A 110 -13.55 16.92 13.48
CA ALA A 110 -13.98 16.17 14.66
C ALA A 110 -13.80 14.66 14.47
N ALA A 111 -14.02 14.15 13.25
CA ALA A 111 -13.77 12.74 12.94
C ALA A 111 -12.28 12.40 13.01
N ASP A 112 -11.38 13.27 12.55
CA ASP A 112 -9.93 12.99 12.53
C ASP A 112 -9.39 12.70 13.95
N GLY A 113 -9.86 13.43 14.96
CA GLY A 113 -9.53 13.15 16.36
C GLY A 113 -10.03 11.78 16.83
N LEU A 114 -11.32 11.50 16.67
CA LEU A 114 -11.94 10.24 17.12
C LEU A 114 -11.41 9.01 16.39
N VAL A 115 -11.18 9.13 15.08
CA VAL A 115 -10.59 8.07 14.28
C VAL A 115 -9.12 7.88 14.67
N GLY A 116 -8.39 8.97 14.92
CA GLY A 116 -7.02 8.91 15.46
C GLY A 116 -6.95 8.14 16.78
N ASP A 117 -7.83 8.46 17.73
CA ASP A 117 -7.93 7.76 19.02
C ASP A 117 -8.28 6.28 18.84
N PHE A 118 -9.20 5.96 17.92
CA PHE A 118 -9.56 4.59 17.62
C PHE A 118 -8.40 3.81 16.99
N VAL A 119 -7.63 4.42 16.09
CA VAL A 119 -6.44 3.80 15.50
C VAL A 119 -5.37 3.55 16.57
N GLU A 120 -5.18 4.48 17.49
CA GLU A 120 -4.24 4.29 18.61
C GLU A 120 -4.69 3.15 19.53
N LEU A 121 -5.99 3.07 19.84
CA LEU A 121 -6.58 1.94 20.58
C LEU A 121 -6.37 0.61 19.84
N LEU A 122 -6.54 0.58 18.52
CA LEU A 122 -6.27 -0.59 17.70
C LEU A 122 -4.79 -1.00 17.77
N ARG A 123 -3.85 -0.04 17.70
CA ARG A 123 -2.41 -0.31 17.83
C ARG A 123 -2.08 -0.94 19.19
N GLN A 124 -2.63 -0.41 20.27
CA GLN A 124 -2.40 -0.93 21.62
C GLN A 124 -2.99 -2.33 21.80
N THR A 125 -4.22 -2.53 21.33
CA THR A 125 -4.90 -3.83 21.39
C THR A 125 -4.16 -4.88 20.57
N LEU A 126 -3.68 -4.50 19.38
CA LEU A 126 -2.92 -5.36 18.50
C LEU A 126 -1.56 -5.73 19.11
N ALA A 127 -0.84 -4.77 19.68
CA ALA A 127 0.42 -5.02 20.37
C ALA A 127 0.24 -6.00 21.54
N GLY A 128 -0.82 -5.83 22.34
CA GLY A 128 -1.17 -6.76 23.42
C GLY A 128 -1.50 -8.17 22.90
N ALA A 129 -2.28 -8.27 21.83
CA ALA A 129 -2.62 -9.55 21.21
C ALA A 129 -1.39 -10.27 20.62
N VAL A 130 -0.49 -9.52 19.95
CA VAL A 130 0.77 -10.04 19.38
C VAL A 130 1.69 -10.54 20.49
N ALA A 131 1.80 -9.81 21.60
CA ALA A 131 2.59 -10.21 22.77
C ALA A 131 2.05 -11.49 23.44
N ALA A 132 0.72 -11.60 23.54
CA ALA A 132 0.06 -12.78 24.11
C ALA A 132 0.10 -14.01 23.19
N ALA A 133 0.17 -13.84 21.87
CA ALA A 133 0.15 -14.92 20.88
C ALA A 133 1.50 -15.67 20.70
N GLY A 134 2.48 -15.45 21.58
CA GLY A 134 3.65 -16.34 21.68
C GLY A 134 4.57 -16.39 20.44
N GLY A 135 4.81 -15.26 19.78
CA GLY A 135 5.87 -15.12 18.77
C GLY A 135 5.48 -15.40 17.31
N GLY A 136 4.26 -15.86 17.05
CA GLY A 136 3.78 -16.14 15.67
C GLY A 136 3.43 -14.89 14.84
N VAL A 137 3.20 -13.75 15.50
CA VAL A 137 2.71 -12.49 14.88
C VAL A 137 3.74 -11.36 15.02
N ALA A 138 5.01 -11.70 15.22
CA ALA A 138 6.08 -10.71 15.29
C ALA A 138 6.18 -9.93 13.97
N GLY A 139 6.17 -8.60 14.05
CA GLY A 139 6.30 -7.71 12.89
C GLY A 139 4.99 -7.14 12.33
N LEU A 140 3.84 -7.36 12.97
CA LEU A 140 2.59 -6.72 12.58
C LEU A 140 2.60 -5.22 12.96
N GLN A 141 2.73 -4.34 11.96
CA GLN A 141 2.76 -2.90 12.15
C GLN A 141 1.59 -2.23 11.42
N LEU A 142 0.89 -1.33 12.12
CA LEU A 142 -0.13 -0.47 11.55
C LEU A 142 0.50 0.82 11.02
N ASP A 143 0.44 1.02 9.71
CA ASP A 143 0.86 2.25 9.05
C ASP A 143 -0.34 3.03 8.54
N ILE A 144 -0.43 4.32 8.90
CA ILE A 144 -1.60 5.15 8.57
C ILE A 144 -1.31 5.89 7.27
N VAL A 145 -2.11 5.61 6.25
CA VAL A 145 -2.04 6.36 4.99
C VAL A 145 -3.05 7.49 5.05
N ARG A 146 -2.54 8.73 5.10
CA ARG A 146 -3.36 9.95 5.02
C ARG A 146 -3.55 10.33 3.54
N PRO A 147 -4.79 10.32 3.02
CA PRO A 147 -5.06 10.72 1.65
C PRO A 147 -4.78 12.21 1.45
N ALA A 148 -4.25 12.60 0.28
CA ALA A 148 -3.88 13.98 0.00
C ALA A 148 -5.06 14.87 -0.42
N TYR A 149 -6.16 14.88 0.34
CA TYR A 149 -7.42 15.54 -0.02
C TYR A 149 -7.26 17.02 -0.40
N GLU A 150 -6.33 17.72 0.25
CA GLU A 150 -6.02 19.13 0.00
C GLU A 150 -5.57 19.36 -1.45
N LYS A 151 -4.75 18.44 -1.97
CA LYS A 151 -4.19 18.56 -3.32
C LYS A 151 -5.22 18.30 -4.40
N TYR A 152 -6.23 17.49 -4.10
CA TYR A 152 -7.38 17.23 -4.98
C TYR A 152 -8.49 18.29 -4.83
N GLY A 153 -8.32 19.30 -3.97
CA GLY A 153 -9.37 20.30 -3.70
C GLY A 153 -10.59 19.71 -2.98
N LEU A 154 -10.43 18.56 -2.32
CA LEU A 154 -11.50 17.85 -1.61
C LEU A 154 -11.60 18.26 -0.13
N MET A 155 -10.57 18.91 0.42
CA MET A 155 -10.62 19.37 1.81
C MET A 155 -11.77 20.37 2.03
N GLY A 156 -12.59 20.13 3.05
CA GLY A 156 -13.72 21.00 3.40
C GLY A 156 -14.97 20.82 2.55
N GLN A 157 -14.94 19.96 1.52
CA GLN A 157 -16.14 19.54 0.81
C GLN A 157 -16.90 18.48 1.62
N PRO A 158 -18.23 18.34 1.42
CA PRO A 158 -18.94 17.17 1.90
C PRO A 158 -18.29 15.91 1.35
N TYR A 159 -18.20 14.90 2.20
CA TYR A 159 -17.65 13.63 1.78
C TYR A 159 -18.41 13.08 0.58
N SER A 160 -17.65 12.58 -0.39
CA SER A 160 -18.16 11.97 -1.61
C SER A 160 -17.37 10.71 -1.93
N ARG A 161 -17.87 9.89 -2.85
CA ARG A 161 -17.14 8.70 -3.30
C ARG A 161 -15.81 9.01 -3.99
N THR A 162 -15.63 10.23 -4.50
CA THR A 162 -14.33 10.73 -4.96
C THR A 162 -13.29 10.74 -3.83
N HIS A 163 -13.69 11.09 -2.60
CA HIS A 163 -12.81 10.99 -1.43
C HIS A 163 -12.39 9.53 -1.17
N ALA A 164 -13.33 8.60 -1.28
CA ALA A 164 -13.02 7.18 -1.17
C ALA A 164 -12.03 6.72 -2.23
N ALA A 165 -12.25 7.12 -3.48
CA ALA A 165 -11.38 6.75 -4.57
C ALA A 165 -9.95 7.28 -4.39
N VAL A 166 -9.79 8.54 -3.97
CA VAL A 166 -8.49 9.13 -3.64
C VAL A 166 -7.82 8.34 -2.51
N ALA A 167 -8.55 8.08 -1.43
CA ALA A 167 -8.02 7.36 -0.28
C ALA A 167 -7.58 5.93 -0.60
N TYR A 168 -8.36 5.18 -1.38
CA TYR A 168 -7.96 3.84 -1.83
C TYR A 168 -6.78 3.90 -2.81
N SER A 169 -6.71 4.91 -3.68
CA SER A 169 -5.58 5.05 -4.60
C SER A 169 -4.26 5.32 -3.85
N ASP A 170 -4.27 6.19 -2.85
CA ASP A 170 -3.09 6.50 -2.04
C ASP A 170 -2.69 5.31 -1.16
N LEU A 171 -3.67 4.60 -0.58
CA LEU A 171 -3.45 3.37 0.17
C LEU A 171 -2.76 2.30 -0.68
N VAL A 172 -3.28 2.03 -1.88
CA VAL A 172 -2.72 1.00 -2.75
C VAL A 172 -1.36 1.41 -3.30
N ALA A 173 -1.16 2.69 -3.62
CA ALA A 173 0.14 3.20 -4.01
C ALA A 173 1.19 3.05 -2.90
N ALA A 174 0.81 3.28 -1.64
CA ALA A 174 1.67 3.06 -0.48
C ALA A 174 2.00 1.56 -0.33
N MET A 175 1.02 0.66 -0.46
CA MET A 175 1.23 -0.79 -0.43
C MET A 175 2.19 -1.27 -1.52
N ILE A 176 2.00 -0.81 -2.76
CA ILE A 176 2.89 -1.18 -3.87
C ILE A 176 4.31 -0.68 -3.60
N SER A 177 4.45 0.56 -3.17
CA SER A 177 5.77 1.15 -2.85
C SER A 177 6.48 0.38 -1.74
N SER A 178 5.75 0.03 -0.67
CA SER A 178 6.25 -0.78 0.44
C SER A 178 6.67 -2.18 -0.02
N SER A 179 5.83 -2.86 -0.83
CA SER A 179 6.15 -4.19 -1.36
C SER A 179 7.41 -4.19 -2.25
N ALA A 180 7.59 -3.15 -3.07
CA ALA A 180 8.77 -3.02 -3.93
C ALA A 180 10.05 -2.79 -3.10
N GLN A 181 9.97 -1.96 -2.05
CA GLN A 181 11.08 -1.73 -1.12
C GLN A 181 11.48 -3.01 -0.39
N GLN A 182 10.51 -3.78 0.10
CA GLN A 182 10.76 -5.06 0.76
C GLN A 182 11.42 -6.08 -0.17
N ALA A 183 10.95 -6.20 -1.41
CA ALA A 183 11.55 -7.09 -2.40
C ALA A 183 13.01 -6.70 -2.71
N GLN A 184 13.29 -5.40 -2.83
CA GLN A 184 14.64 -4.90 -3.10
C GLN A 184 15.60 -5.14 -1.93
N GLN A 185 15.14 -4.95 -0.68
CA GLN A 185 15.92 -5.24 0.52
C GLN A 185 16.22 -6.74 0.65
N ALA A 186 15.24 -7.61 0.38
CA ALA A 186 15.44 -9.06 0.41
C ALA A 186 16.49 -9.52 -0.62
N GLN A 187 16.48 -8.92 -1.82
CA GLN A 187 17.44 -9.25 -2.87
C GLN A 187 18.87 -8.78 -2.52
N GLN A 188 19.00 -7.62 -1.87
CA GLN A 188 20.30 -7.12 -1.39
C GLN A 188 20.85 -7.98 -0.24
N ALA A 189 20.00 -8.39 0.70
CA ALA A 189 20.41 -9.27 1.80
C ALA A 189 20.86 -10.65 1.28
N ALA A 190 20.15 -11.21 0.30
CA ALA A 190 20.53 -12.47 -0.34
C ALA A 190 21.88 -12.36 -1.08
N ALA A 191 22.12 -11.27 -1.80
CA ALA A 191 23.38 -11.03 -2.49
C ALA A 191 24.56 -10.87 -1.50
N ALA A 192 24.37 -10.15 -0.39
CA ALA A 192 25.38 -9.99 0.65
C ALA A 192 25.71 -11.33 1.34
N ALA A 193 24.70 -12.15 1.62
CA ALA A 193 24.90 -13.48 2.19
C ALA A 193 25.70 -14.41 1.25
N GLN A 194 25.41 -14.37 -0.06
CA GLN A 194 26.17 -15.13 -1.06
C GLN A 194 27.63 -14.68 -1.15
N GLN A 195 27.90 -13.37 -1.08
CA GLN A 195 29.26 -12.84 -1.05
C GLN A 195 30.02 -13.24 0.21
N ALA A 196 29.38 -13.19 1.39
CA ALA A 196 29.98 -13.63 2.65
C ALA A 196 30.33 -15.13 2.62
N GLN A 197 29.48 -15.97 2.01
CA GLN A 197 29.71 -17.41 1.91
C GLN A 197 30.86 -17.75 0.94
N GLN A 198 31.03 -17.00 -0.16
CA GLN A 198 32.17 -17.15 -1.07
C GLN A 198 33.49 -16.72 -0.42
N GLN A 199 33.49 -15.66 0.38
CA GLN A 199 34.68 -15.22 1.13
C GLN A 199 35.09 -16.23 2.22
N ALA A 200 34.12 -16.82 2.92
CA ALA A 200 34.38 -17.87 3.90
C ALA A 200 34.96 -19.15 3.25
N ALA A 201 34.50 -19.51 2.05
CA ALA A 201 35.03 -20.65 1.30
C ALA A 201 36.44 -20.40 0.74
N ALA A 202 36.76 -19.16 0.33
CA ALA A 202 38.10 -18.78 -0.14
C ALA A 202 39.13 -18.69 1.01
N GLY A 203 38.69 -18.36 2.23
CA GLY A 203 39.54 -18.32 3.42
C GLY A 203 39.90 -19.69 4.01
N ALA A 204 39.15 -20.75 3.69
CA ALA A 204 39.42 -22.12 4.18
C ALA A 204 40.54 -22.86 3.42
N GLY A 205 41.15 -22.24 2.40
CA GLY A 205 42.30 -22.78 1.65
C GLY A 205 43.66 -22.52 2.28
N ALA A 206 43.73 -21.75 3.36
CA ALA A 206 44.96 -21.51 4.11
C ALA A 206 44.73 -21.80 5.59
N THR A 207 45.61 -22.60 6.18
CA THR A 207 45.66 -23.02 7.60
C THR A 207 44.72 -24.17 7.99
N GLY A 208 45.32 -25.35 8.12
CA GLY A 208 44.71 -26.48 8.81
C GLY A 208 44.65 -26.31 10.32
N GLN A 209 43.92 -27.26 10.92
CA GLN A 209 43.74 -27.57 12.35
C GLN A 209 42.70 -26.78 13.18
N ALA A 210 41.75 -27.61 13.64
CA ALA A 210 41.05 -27.60 14.92
C ALA A 210 39.89 -26.61 15.15
N GLY A 211 38.75 -27.17 15.56
CA GLY A 211 37.68 -26.44 16.25
C GLY A 211 36.27 -26.88 15.87
N GLN A 212 35.75 -27.90 16.56
CA GLN A 212 34.30 -28.15 16.63
C GLN A 212 33.62 -26.92 17.25
N GLY A 213 32.70 -26.31 16.51
CA GLY A 213 31.82 -25.25 17.00
C GLY A 213 30.42 -25.45 16.43
N GLN A 214 29.50 -25.86 17.29
CA GLN A 214 28.06 -25.87 17.03
C GLN A 214 27.58 -24.45 16.68
N GLY A 215 26.89 -24.32 15.55
CA GLY A 215 26.20 -23.10 15.16
C GLY A 215 24.79 -23.41 14.74
N GLN A 216 23.86 -23.39 15.69
CA GLN A 216 22.43 -23.22 15.43
C GLN A 216 22.23 -21.84 14.79
N GLY A 217 21.48 -21.80 13.69
CA GLY A 217 21.05 -20.57 13.03
C GLY A 217 19.68 -20.78 12.42
N GLN A 218 18.65 -20.76 13.27
CA GLN A 218 17.26 -20.55 12.87
C GLN A 218 17.12 -19.15 12.26
N GLY A 219 16.29 -19.06 11.23
CA GLY A 219 15.88 -17.80 10.62
C GLY A 219 14.89 -18.07 9.50
N ALA A 220 13.77 -18.74 9.83
CA ALA A 220 12.64 -18.84 8.94
C ALA A 220 12.20 -17.42 8.54
N GLY A 221 12.08 -17.16 7.24
CA GLY A 221 11.62 -15.88 6.71
C GLY A 221 10.22 -15.55 7.20
N GLN A 222 10.15 -14.77 8.27
CA GLN A 222 8.92 -14.18 8.75
C GLN A 222 8.64 -12.97 7.85
N GLN A 223 7.66 -13.11 6.96
CA GLN A 223 7.21 -11.99 6.13
C GLN A 223 6.60 -10.93 7.06
N PRO A 224 7.08 -9.68 7.07
CA PRO A 224 6.47 -8.62 7.87
C PRO A 224 5.07 -8.34 7.31
N HIS A 225 4.04 -8.63 8.09
CA HIS A 225 2.67 -8.25 7.76
C HIS A 225 2.51 -6.76 8.11
N VAL A 226 2.59 -5.88 7.11
CA VAL A 226 2.23 -4.45 7.30
C VAL A 226 0.73 -4.31 7.03
N VAL A 227 0.00 -3.76 8.00
CA VAL A 227 -1.42 -3.42 7.85
C VAL A 227 -1.51 -1.94 7.57
N HIS A 228 -1.99 -1.58 6.39
CA HIS A 228 -2.20 -0.18 6.06
C HIS A 228 -3.60 0.27 6.46
N VAL A 229 -3.68 1.34 7.25
CA VAL A 229 -4.95 1.92 7.68
C VAL A 229 -5.30 3.09 6.77
N LYS A 230 -6.47 3.03 6.14
CA LYS A 230 -7.05 4.14 5.41
C LYS A 230 -7.91 4.97 6.36
N HIS A 231 -7.62 6.27 6.42
CA HIS A 231 -8.42 7.22 7.18
C HIS A 231 -9.54 7.82 6.31
N GLN A 232 -10.80 7.56 6.68
CA GLN A 232 -11.95 8.04 5.93
C GLN A 232 -12.98 8.73 6.85
N PRO A 233 -13.28 10.02 6.61
CA PRO A 233 -14.41 10.67 7.25
C PRO A 233 -15.74 10.16 6.64
N PRO A 234 -16.88 10.33 7.34
CA PRO A 234 -18.15 9.75 6.91
C PRO A 234 -18.79 10.41 5.71
N ALA A 235 -19.63 9.64 5.03
CA ALA A 235 -20.64 10.15 4.11
C ALA A 235 -21.78 10.87 4.85
N VAL A 236 -21.99 12.14 4.49
CA VAL A 236 -23.22 12.86 4.84
C VAL A 236 -24.34 12.24 4.00
N ARG A 237 -25.33 11.62 4.67
CA ARG A 237 -26.54 11.09 4.03
C ARG A 237 -27.54 12.20 3.73
#